data_AF-A0A2G9YW74-F1
#
_entry.id   AF-A0A2G9YW74-F1
#
_cell.length_a   1.000
_cell.length_b   1.000
_cell.length_c   1.000
_cell.angle_alpha   90.00
_cell.angle_beta   90.00
_cell.angle_gamma   90.00
#
_symmetry.space_group_name_H-M   'P 1'
#
loop_
_entity.id
_entity.type
_entity.pdbx_description
1 polymer ?
#
loop_
_entity_poly.entity_id
_entity_poly.type
_entity_poly.pdbx_seq_one_letter_code
_entity_poly.pdbx_strand_id
1 'polypeptide(L)'
;MVKAIAFVLSLSKDRNGNPLGNEVLEYRPSKLPAQFWGLSSRRLIRLRRNRAQPPPKFTLKLVASLLMEKRERKMKIGSCGICCETCGLYTRRICSGCDKTKEGVEFLKSINANCPMLECAVMNKVDICSRDCERFPCDKFKYWPLSEAWIEMYKRRLSRE
;
A
#
# COMPACT_ATOMS: atom_id res chain seq x y z
N MET A 1 -21.47 -3.50 23.87
CA MET A 1 -20.48 -2.68 23.15
C MET A 1 -19.36 -3.59 22.67
N VAL A 2 -19.09 -3.51 21.37
CA VAL A 2 -18.28 -4.44 20.58
C VAL A 2 -16.80 -4.30 20.96
N LYS A 3 -16.17 -5.39 21.41
CA LYS A 3 -14.71 -5.49 21.52
C LYS A 3 -14.15 -5.54 20.10
N ALA A 4 -13.46 -4.48 19.67
CA ALA A 4 -12.72 -4.51 18.42
C ALA A 4 -11.50 -5.43 18.57
N ILE A 5 -11.47 -6.45 17.71
CA ILE A 5 -10.46 -7.48 17.53
C ILE A 5 -9.26 -6.91 16.78
N ALA A 6 -8.04 -7.38 17.08
CA ALA A 6 -6.99 -7.46 16.07
C ALA A 6 -6.11 -8.70 16.34
N PHE A 7 -6.48 -9.81 15.70
CA PHE A 7 -5.69 -11.03 15.65
C PHE A 7 -4.66 -10.85 14.51
N VAL A 8 -3.44 -10.43 14.85
CA VAL A 8 -2.33 -10.43 13.89
C VAL A 8 -1.60 -11.75 14.03
N LEU A 9 -2.00 -12.75 13.25
CA LEU A 9 -1.17 -13.94 13.03
C LEU A 9 -0.02 -13.55 12.10
N SER A 10 1.09 -13.09 12.68
CA SER A 10 2.36 -13.06 11.99
C SER A 10 3.02 -14.42 12.18
N LEU A 11 3.01 -15.26 11.14
CA LEU A 11 3.76 -16.51 11.13
C LEU A 11 5.25 -16.19 10.92
N SER A 12 5.93 -15.78 11.98
CA SER A 12 7.40 -15.67 11.98
C SER A 12 8.01 -17.07 12.04
N LYS A 13 8.80 -17.41 11.02
CA LYS A 13 9.65 -18.60 10.97
C LYS A 13 11.07 -18.26 11.43
N ASP A 14 11.77 -19.21 12.02
CA ASP A 14 13.20 -19.07 12.31
C ASP A 14 14.05 -19.15 11.03
N ARG A 15 15.37 -19.01 11.17
CA ARG A 15 16.33 -19.07 10.05
C ARG A 15 16.40 -20.44 9.36
N ASN A 16 15.78 -21.47 9.93
CA ASN A 16 15.69 -22.83 9.39
C ASN A 16 14.28 -23.16 8.87
N GLY A 17 13.34 -22.20 8.89
CA GLY A 17 11.98 -22.35 8.37
C GLY A 17 10.96 -22.94 9.35
N ASN A 18 11.32 -23.14 10.62
CA ASN A 18 10.39 -23.65 11.63
C ASN A 18 9.52 -22.51 12.19
N PRO A 19 8.20 -22.71 12.37
CA PRO A 19 7.34 -21.71 12.98
C PRO A 19 7.75 -21.46 14.44
N LEU A 20 8.01 -20.19 14.79
CA LEU A 20 8.21 -19.78 16.17
C LEU A 20 6.85 -19.83 16.87
N GLY A 21 6.75 -20.65 17.93
CA GLY A 21 5.50 -20.94 18.63
C GLY A 21 4.76 -19.69 19.12
N ASN A 22 3.44 -19.80 19.18
CA ASN A 22 2.52 -18.73 19.57
C ASN A 22 2.57 -18.49 21.09
N GLU A 23 3.57 -17.76 21.59
CA GLU A 23 3.46 -17.19 22.94
C GLU A 23 2.59 -15.94 22.90
N VAL A 24 1.32 -16.13 23.27
CA VAL A 24 0.38 -15.04 23.54
C VAL A 24 0.87 -14.32 24.81
N LEU A 25 1.59 -13.21 24.64
CA LEU A 25 1.84 -12.27 25.72
C LEU A 25 0.52 -11.55 26.07
N GLU A 26 -0.29 -12.19 26.93
CA GLU A 26 -1.40 -11.53 27.62
C GLU A 26 -0.82 -10.45 28.55
N TYR A 27 -0.89 -9.18 28.13
CA TYR A 27 -0.59 -8.07 29.03
C TYR A 27 -1.75 -7.90 30.03
N ARG A 28 -1.60 -8.46 31.23
CA ARG A 28 -2.47 -8.18 32.39
C ARG A 28 -1.82 -7.14 33.29
N PRO A 29 -2.39 -5.92 33.44
CA PRO A 29 -1.93 -4.97 34.44
C PRO A 29 -2.56 -5.35 35.79
N SER A 30 -1.91 -6.20 36.58
CA SER A 30 -2.06 -6.23 38.05
C SER A 30 -1.32 -7.41 38.66
N LYS A 31 -0.32 -7.08 39.49
CA LYS A 31 0.13 -7.73 40.74
C LYS A 31 1.64 -7.50 40.88
N LEU A 32 2.00 -6.47 41.64
CA LEU A 32 3.33 -6.40 42.24
C LEU A 32 3.48 -7.61 43.19
N PRO A 33 4.59 -8.36 43.14
CA PRO A 33 4.77 -9.52 44.00
C PRO A 33 4.93 -9.10 45.47
N ALA A 34 4.28 -9.87 46.36
CA ALA A 34 4.19 -9.67 47.81
C ALA A 34 5.50 -9.85 48.59
N GLN A 35 6.66 -9.71 47.93
CA GLN A 35 8.00 -9.83 48.51
C GLN A 35 8.60 -8.48 48.96
N PHE A 36 7.80 -7.41 48.94
CA PHE A 36 8.22 -6.04 49.24
C PHE A 36 7.73 -5.48 50.59
N TRP A 37 7.06 -6.28 51.43
CA TRP A 37 6.45 -5.81 52.69
C TRP A 37 7.33 -5.98 53.95
N GLY A 38 8.66 -6.01 53.80
CA GLY A 38 9.55 -6.31 54.93
C GLY A 38 10.95 -5.70 54.89
N LEU A 39 11.18 -4.58 54.18
CA LEU A 39 12.50 -3.93 54.15
C LEU A 39 12.38 -2.46 54.54
N SER A 40 13.10 -2.11 55.61
CA SER A 40 13.13 -0.74 56.14
C SER A 40 13.58 0.26 55.08
N SER A 41 12.97 1.44 55.15
CA SER A 41 13.05 2.58 54.23
C SER A 41 14.46 3.10 53.91
N ARG A 42 15.51 2.56 54.54
CA ARG A 42 16.92 2.93 54.26
C ARG A 42 17.59 2.07 53.18
N ARG A 43 17.03 0.93 52.77
CA ARG A 43 17.61 0.09 51.68
C ARG A 43 17.06 0.35 50.28
N LEU A 44 15.94 1.07 50.16
CA LEU A 44 15.31 1.42 48.88
C LEU A 44 16.06 2.52 48.10
N ILE A 45 16.98 3.25 48.74
CA ILE A 45 17.72 4.34 48.09
C ILE A 45 18.90 3.81 47.24
N ARG A 46 19.39 2.58 47.49
CA ARG A 46 20.60 2.05 46.82
C ARG A 46 20.34 1.19 45.57
N LEU A 47 19.10 0.81 45.27
CA LEU A 47 18.74 0.07 44.05
C LEU A 47 18.15 0.97 42.95
N ARG A 48 18.13 2.30 43.14
CA ARG A 48 17.72 3.29 42.14
C ARG A 48 18.86 3.69 41.18
N ARG A 49 19.76 2.74 40.87
CA ARG A 49 20.90 2.94 39.96
C ARG A 49 21.14 1.79 38.98
N ASN A 50 20.19 0.88 38.79
CA ASN A 50 20.13 0.15 37.53
C ASN A 50 19.49 1.08 36.50
N ARG A 51 20.34 1.92 35.91
CA ARG A 51 20.07 2.53 34.61
C ARG A 51 19.63 1.40 33.69
N ALA A 52 18.34 1.31 33.38
CA ALA A 52 17.91 0.65 32.17
C ALA A 52 18.77 1.24 31.06
N GLN A 53 19.66 0.42 30.49
CA GLN A 53 20.48 0.89 29.38
C GLN A 53 19.50 1.39 28.31
N PRO A 54 19.69 2.60 27.75
CA PRO A 54 18.90 3.00 26.60
C PRO A 54 19.07 1.91 25.53
N PRO A 55 18.00 1.51 24.83
CA PRO A 55 18.10 0.46 23.84
C PRO A 55 19.24 0.80 22.87
N PRO A 56 20.05 -0.19 22.47
CA PRO A 56 21.21 0.06 21.61
C PRO A 56 20.72 0.82 20.37
N LYS A 57 21.43 1.90 19.99
CA LYS A 57 21.10 2.76 18.83
C LYS A 57 20.84 1.99 17.52
N PHE A 58 21.23 0.72 17.47
CA PHE A 58 20.99 -0.24 16.41
C PHE A 58 19.51 -0.60 16.20
N THR A 59 18.70 -0.70 17.26
CA THR A 59 17.28 -1.07 17.14
C THR A 59 16.44 0.07 16.56
N LEU A 60 16.77 1.32 16.89
CA LEU A 60 16.10 2.50 16.32
C LEU A 60 16.34 2.63 14.81
N LYS A 61 17.56 2.33 14.33
CA LYS A 61 17.85 2.34 12.89
C LYS A 61 17.10 1.23 12.13
N LEU A 62 17.01 0.03 12.71
CA LEU A 62 16.31 -1.10 12.07
C LEU A 62 14.79 -0.88 12.02
N VAL A 63 14.20 -0.39 13.11
CA VAL A 63 12.78 -0.05 13.18
C VAL A 63 12.47 1.16 12.28
N ALA A 64 13.35 2.17 12.21
CA ALA A 64 13.21 3.26 11.25
C ALA A 64 13.32 2.76 9.80
N SER A 65 14.21 1.82 9.50
CA SER A 65 14.33 1.23 8.16
C SER A 65 13.07 0.43 7.75
N LEU A 66 12.48 -0.31 8.69
CA LEU A 66 11.23 -1.05 8.49
C LEU A 66 10.00 -0.13 8.39
N LEU A 67 9.98 1.00 9.12
CA LEU A 67 8.90 1.99 9.06
C LEU A 67 8.98 2.85 7.78
N MET A 68 10.18 3.11 7.27
CA MET A 68 10.42 3.84 6.01
C MET A 68 10.14 3.02 4.75
N GLU A 69 9.94 1.70 4.88
CA GLU A 69 9.46 0.83 3.79
C GLU A 69 7.95 0.95 3.53
N LYS A 70 7.21 1.70 4.37
CA LYS A 70 5.82 2.08 4.06
C LYS A 70 5.81 3.17 2.99
N ARG A 71 6.29 2.81 1.80
CA ARG A 71 6.20 3.58 0.57
C ARG A 71 4.74 3.98 0.41
N GLU A 72 4.45 5.27 0.59
CA GLU A 72 3.16 5.85 0.22
C GLU A 72 2.97 5.60 -1.28
N ARG A 73 2.34 4.46 -1.62
CA ARG A 73 1.96 4.16 -2.99
C ARG A 73 0.79 5.08 -3.29
N LYS A 74 1.11 6.25 -3.86
CA LYS A 74 0.11 7.17 -4.40
C LYS A 74 -0.71 6.40 -5.43
N MET A 75 -2.01 6.29 -5.16
CA MET A 75 -2.97 5.64 -6.05
C MET A 75 -2.89 6.27 -7.44
N LYS A 76 -2.70 5.45 -8.48
CA LYS A 76 -2.60 5.89 -9.86
C LYS A 76 -3.85 5.49 -10.63
N ILE A 77 -4.60 6.49 -11.10
CA ILE A 77 -5.72 6.26 -12.02
C ILE A 77 -5.19 6.40 -13.45
N GLY A 78 -5.34 5.35 -14.24
CA GLY A 78 -4.93 5.34 -15.64
C GLY A 78 -5.78 6.25 -16.52
N SER A 79 -5.27 6.62 -17.69
CA SER A 79 -6.05 7.39 -18.67
C SER A 79 -7.28 6.64 -19.17
N CYS A 80 -7.32 5.31 -18.99
CA CYS A 80 -8.49 4.47 -19.22
C CYS A 80 -9.54 4.48 -18.10
N GLY A 81 -9.30 5.21 -17.01
CA GLY A 81 -10.17 5.22 -15.83
C GLY A 81 -9.99 4.03 -14.88
N ILE A 82 -9.16 3.04 -15.26
CA ILE A 82 -8.84 1.89 -14.38
C ILE A 82 -7.78 2.31 -13.35
N CYS A 83 -8.02 1.98 -12.09
CA CYS A 83 -7.03 2.07 -11.03
C CYS A 83 -5.86 1.11 -11.33
N CYS A 84 -4.65 1.65 -11.45
CA CYS A 84 -3.46 0.86 -11.78
C CYS A 84 -3.17 -0.18 -10.71
N GLU A 85 -3.44 0.13 -9.44
CA GLU A 85 -3.25 -0.79 -8.31
C GLU A 85 -4.13 -2.04 -8.42
N THR A 86 -5.23 -1.99 -9.18
CA THR A 86 -6.09 -3.15 -9.49
C THR A 86 -5.86 -3.71 -10.89
N CYS A 87 -5.03 -3.06 -11.72
CA CYS A 87 -4.77 -3.49 -13.08
C CYS A 87 -3.88 -4.74 -13.11
N GLY A 88 -4.31 -5.80 -13.80
CA GLY A 88 -3.56 -7.05 -13.90
C GLY A 88 -2.14 -6.91 -14.47
N LEU A 89 -1.92 -5.98 -15.40
CA LEU A 89 -0.58 -5.75 -15.98
C LEU A 89 0.35 -5.05 -14.99
N TYR A 90 -0.17 -4.10 -14.21
CA TYR A 90 0.59 -3.40 -13.18
C TYR A 90 0.91 -4.32 -12.00
N THR A 91 -0.08 -5.07 -11.51
CA THR A 91 0.10 -5.98 -10.36
C THR A 91 1.07 -7.12 -10.67
N ARG A 92 1.15 -7.56 -11.93
CA ARG A 92 2.14 -8.53 -12.43
C ARG A 92 3.50 -7.91 -12.79
N ARG A 93 3.68 -6.60 -12.56
CA ARG A 93 4.91 -5.85 -12.86
C ARG A 93 5.34 -5.85 -14.34
N ILE A 94 4.40 -6.09 -15.25
CA ILE A 94 4.61 -5.98 -16.70
C ILE A 94 4.55 -4.50 -17.14
N CYS A 95 3.73 -3.72 -16.45
CA CYS A 95 3.57 -2.28 -16.67
C CYS A 95 4.06 -1.50 -15.43
N SER A 96 4.74 -0.35 -15.64
CA SER A 96 5.18 0.56 -14.57
C SER A 96 4.04 1.43 -13.98
N GLY A 97 2.83 1.28 -14.53
CA GLY A 97 1.64 2.06 -14.19
C GLY A 97 1.51 3.28 -15.09
N CYS A 98 0.32 3.85 -15.16
CA CYS A 98 0.10 5.03 -15.99
C CYS A 98 0.92 6.22 -15.48
N ASP A 99 1.80 6.70 -16.34
CA ASP A 99 2.52 7.95 -16.21
C ASP A 99 2.10 8.84 -17.39
N LYS A 100 1.34 9.90 -17.08
CA LYS A 100 0.62 10.73 -18.07
C LYS A 100 1.53 11.81 -18.65
N THR A 101 2.74 11.40 -18.99
CA THR A 101 3.82 12.22 -19.52
C THR A 101 4.32 11.60 -20.82
N LYS A 102 5.07 12.38 -21.62
CA LYS A 102 5.66 11.85 -22.85
C LYS A 102 6.70 10.79 -22.53
N GLU A 103 7.45 11.03 -21.46
CA GLU A 103 8.49 10.16 -20.92
C GLU A 103 7.89 8.82 -20.49
N GLY A 104 6.71 8.83 -19.86
CA GLY A 104 5.97 7.61 -19.51
C GLY A 104 5.59 6.76 -20.72
N VAL A 105 5.18 7.39 -21.81
CA VAL A 105 4.85 6.70 -23.07
C VAL A 105 6.11 6.12 -23.72
N GLU A 106 7.18 6.89 -23.82
CA GLU A 106 8.45 6.43 -24.40
C GLU A 106 9.09 5.33 -23.56
N PHE A 107 8.96 5.38 -22.24
CA PHE A 107 9.38 4.29 -21.35
C PHE A 107 8.65 2.99 -21.70
N LEU A 108 7.32 3.02 -21.89
CA LEU A 108 6.57 1.81 -22.28
C LEU A 108 7.08 1.26 -23.61
N LYS A 109 7.27 2.13 -24.61
CA LYS A 109 7.81 1.73 -25.92
C LYS A 109 9.18 1.06 -25.80
N SER A 110 10.05 1.58 -24.92
CA SER A 110 11.40 1.03 -24.70
C SER A 110 11.40 -0.40 -24.15
N ILE A 111 10.36 -0.81 -23.43
CA ILE A 111 10.19 -2.17 -22.89
C ILE A 111 9.31 -3.05 -23.78
N ASN A 112 9.10 -2.65 -25.04
CA ASN A 112 8.20 -3.30 -25.99
C ASN A 112 6.75 -3.46 -25.46
N ALA A 113 6.33 -2.54 -24.59
CA ALA A 113 4.95 -2.39 -24.15
C ALA A 113 4.33 -1.18 -24.86
N ASN A 114 3.03 -1.22 -25.13
CA ASN A 114 2.31 -0.04 -25.61
C ASN A 114 0.96 0.09 -24.90
N CYS A 115 0.63 1.31 -24.50
CA CYS A 115 -0.71 1.68 -24.05
C CYS A 115 -1.26 2.74 -25.02
N PRO A 116 -1.97 2.35 -26.10
CA PRO A 116 -2.48 3.30 -27.09
C PRO A 116 -3.45 4.34 -26.53
N MET A 117 -4.14 4.02 -25.43
CA MET A 117 -5.00 4.99 -24.73
C MET A 117 -4.20 6.01 -23.94
N LEU A 118 -3.11 5.61 -23.27
CA LEU A 118 -2.20 6.55 -22.61
C LEU A 118 -1.52 7.46 -23.62
N GLU A 119 -1.01 6.90 -24.72
CA GLU A 119 -0.40 7.67 -25.80
C GLU A 119 -1.38 8.71 -26.38
N CYS A 120 -2.61 8.29 -26.67
CA CYS A 120 -3.65 9.21 -27.14
C CYS A 120 -3.99 10.30 -26.11
N ALA A 121 -4.05 9.96 -24.82
CA ALA A 121 -4.33 10.91 -23.76
C ALA A 121 -3.20 11.95 -23.63
N VAL A 122 -1.94 11.51 -23.65
CA VAL A 122 -0.77 12.40 -23.61
C VAL A 122 -0.73 13.32 -24.84
N MET A 123 -0.98 12.80 -26.04
CA MET A 123 -1.02 13.61 -27.27
C MET A 123 -2.10 14.69 -27.23
N ASN A 124 -3.28 14.37 -26.69
CA ASN A 124 -4.41 15.30 -26.62
C ASN A 124 -4.44 16.10 -25.32
N LYS A 125 -3.44 15.96 -24.44
CA LYS A 125 -3.37 16.60 -23.12
C LYS A 125 -4.60 16.35 -22.23
N VAL A 126 -5.09 15.12 -22.26
CA VAL A 126 -6.27 14.64 -21.51
C VAL A 126 -5.80 13.78 -20.34
N ASP A 127 -6.38 13.95 -19.16
CA ASP A 127 -6.01 13.19 -17.96
C ASP A 127 -6.71 11.81 -17.91
N ILE A 128 -8.04 11.78 -18.03
CA ILE A 128 -8.87 10.57 -18.08
C ILE A 128 -9.80 10.64 -19.29
N CYS A 129 -9.76 9.61 -20.16
CA CYS A 129 -10.46 9.62 -21.44
C CYS A 129 -11.97 9.82 -21.30
N SER A 130 -12.64 9.08 -20.41
CA SER A 130 -14.10 9.17 -20.26
C SER A 130 -14.60 10.42 -19.53
N ARG A 131 -13.71 11.14 -18.82
CA ARG A 131 -14.06 12.33 -18.03
C ARG A 131 -13.71 13.62 -18.76
N ASP A 132 -12.55 13.66 -19.41
CA ASP A 132 -11.92 14.91 -19.85
C ASP A 132 -11.83 15.03 -21.38
N CYS A 133 -12.07 13.96 -22.14
CA CYS A 133 -11.98 14.02 -23.61
C CYS A 133 -13.32 14.43 -24.23
N GLU A 134 -13.36 15.57 -24.91
CA GLU A 134 -14.57 16.07 -25.59
C GLU A 134 -15.08 15.14 -26.70
N ARG A 135 -14.20 14.31 -27.28
CA ARG A 135 -14.56 13.34 -28.32
C ARG A 135 -15.08 12.03 -27.75
N PHE A 136 -14.97 11.83 -26.44
CA PHE A 136 -15.44 10.62 -25.80
C PHE A 136 -16.96 10.69 -25.62
N PRO A 137 -17.73 9.62 -25.93
CA PRO A 137 -17.30 8.28 -26.35
C PRO A 137 -16.93 8.17 -27.84
N CYS A 138 -15.69 7.74 -28.14
CA CYS A 138 -15.18 7.53 -29.50
C CYS A 138 -14.93 6.05 -29.80
N ASP A 139 -14.88 5.69 -31.09
CA ASP A 139 -14.74 4.29 -31.52
C ASP A 139 -13.29 3.79 -31.50
N LYS A 140 -12.30 4.66 -31.26
CA LYS A 140 -10.86 4.34 -31.31
C LYS A 140 -10.45 3.22 -30.35
N PHE A 141 -11.16 3.05 -29.24
CA PHE A 141 -10.84 2.11 -28.16
C PHE A 141 -11.94 1.10 -27.88
N LYS A 142 -12.87 0.93 -28.83
CA LYS A 142 -14.05 0.07 -28.74
C LYS A 142 -13.75 -1.42 -28.50
N TYR A 143 -12.57 -1.89 -28.90
CA TYR A 143 -12.15 -3.29 -28.74
C TYR A 143 -11.08 -3.51 -27.67
N TRP A 144 -10.32 -2.46 -27.33
CA TRP A 144 -9.33 -2.47 -26.26
C TRP A 144 -8.96 -1.03 -25.89
N PRO A 145 -8.83 -0.66 -24.60
CA PRO A 145 -9.10 -1.46 -23.41
C PRO A 145 -10.60 -1.52 -23.02
N LEU A 146 -11.49 -0.92 -23.81
CA LEU A 146 -12.92 -0.88 -23.56
C LEU A 146 -13.65 -1.90 -24.43
N SER A 147 -14.86 -2.29 -24.03
CA SER A 147 -15.73 -3.13 -24.85
C SER A 147 -16.73 -2.30 -25.65
N GLU A 148 -17.14 -2.84 -26.78
CA GLU A 148 -18.19 -2.29 -27.65
C GLU A 148 -19.47 -2.04 -26.85
N ALA A 149 -19.93 -3.04 -26.12
CA ALA A 149 -21.12 -2.93 -25.27
C ALA A 149 -21.01 -1.78 -24.24
N TRP A 150 -19.82 -1.53 -23.68
CA TRP A 150 -19.63 -0.43 -22.75
C TRP A 150 -19.69 0.94 -23.43
N ILE A 151 -19.06 1.09 -24.61
CA ILE A 151 -19.14 2.32 -25.42
C ILE A 151 -20.57 2.60 -25.85
N GLU A 152 -21.30 1.60 -26.34
CA GLU A 152 -22.71 1.73 -26.74
C GLU A 152 -23.61 2.11 -25.56
N MET A 153 -23.40 1.47 -24.41
CA MET A 153 -24.07 1.84 -23.17
C MET A 153 -23.81 3.31 -22.82
N TYR A 154 -22.57 3.78 -22.95
CA TYR A 154 -22.18 5.17 -22.64
C TYR A 154 -22.88 6.15 -23.57
N LYS A 155 -22.83 5.91 -24.89
CA LYS A 155 -23.52 6.72 -25.91
C LYS A 155 -25.02 6.84 -25.61
N ARG A 156 -25.68 5.72 -25.30
CA ARG A 156 -27.11 5.68 -24.97
C ARG A 156 -27.49 6.45 -23.70
N ARG A 157 -26.60 6.53 -22.71
CA ARG A 157 -26.87 7.28 -21.46
C ARG A 157 -26.63 8.77 -21.63
N LEU A 158 -25.61 9.18 -22.39
CA LEU A 158 -25.36 10.58 -22.72
C LEU A 158 -26.50 11.20 -23.55
N SER A 159 -27.08 10.46 -24.50
CA SER A 159 -28.15 10.99 -25.35
C SER A 159 -29.50 11.19 -24.65
N ARG A 160 -29.58 10.94 -23.33
CA ARG A 160 -30.79 11.11 -22.51
C ARG A 160 -30.76 12.39 -21.67
N GLU A 161 -29.67 13.13 -21.73
CA GLU A 161 -29.51 14.48 -21.17
C GLU A 161 -29.82 15.53 -22.26
#